data_AF-S2JHC4-F1
#
_entry.id   AF-S2JHC4-F1
#
_cell.length_a   1.000
_cell.length_b   1.000
_cell.length_c   1.000
_cell.angle_alpha   90.00
_cell.angle_beta   90.00
_cell.angle_gamma   90.00
#
_symmetry.space_group_name_H-M   'P 1'
#
loop_
_entity.id
_entity.type
_entity.pdbx_description
1 polymer ?
#
loop_
_entity_poly.entity_id
_entity_poly.type
_entity_poly.pdbx_seq_one_letter_code
_entity_poly.pdbx_strand_id
1 'polypeptide(L)'
;MAHSDVEDDIWADSDNEEQVAYERNLAEKEWERLQEDHGNTGYKEGIVEGKEVNMQKGFDKGYAEGLVIGKAVGKLRGMMLKNEEAAKELDVLFDEIDKIEVNHVYSVDYFRDDATKKEDYVAPETYVKNLEERVKTTLQQVSEKYNC
;
A
#
# COMPACT_ATOMS: atom_id res chain seq x y z
N MET A 1 74.66 -19.72 32.57
CA MET A 1 73.72 -20.65 33.25
C MET A 1 72.35 -20.02 33.10
N ALA A 2 71.42 -20.72 32.47
CA ALA A 2 70.17 -20.17 31.92
C ALA A 2 69.32 -19.48 33.00
N HIS A 3 68.91 -18.24 32.74
CA HIS A 3 67.83 -17.59 33.48
C HIS A 3 66.52 -18.24 33.01
N SER A 4 65.88 -18.98 33.90
CA SER A 4 64.58 -19.59 33.70
C SER A 4 63.50 -18.53 33.84
N ASP A 5 63.24 -17.79 32.75
CA ASP A 5 62.03 -16.99 32.58
C ASP A 5 60.82 -17.91 32.29
N VAL A 6 60.55 -18.84 33.20
CA VAL A 6 59.44 -19.82 33.09
C VAL A 6 58.40 -19.60 34.18
N GLU A 7 58.60 -18.65 35.10
CA GLU A 7 57.73 -18.47 36.28
C GLU A 7 56.85 -17.20 36.28
N ASP A 8 56.77 -16.47 35.15
CA ASP A 8 55.95 -15.23 35.07
C ASP A 8 54.84 -15.28 33.99
N ASP A 9 54.47 -16.47 33.49
CA ASP A 9 53.20 -16.59 32.74
C ASP A 9 52.04 -16.83 33.72
N ILE A 10 51.66 -15.74 34.40
CA ILE A 10 50.50 -15.64 35.31
C ILE A 10 49.19 -16.08 34.61
N TRP A 11 49.19 -16.14 33.27
CA TRP A 11 48.06 -16.53 32.45
C TRP A 11 48.09 -17.99 31.99
N ALA A 12 49.19 -18.73 32.20
CA ALA A 12 49.34 -20.12 31.74
C ALA A 12 48.92 -21.19 32.77
N ASP A 13 48.78 -20.84 34.06
CA ASP A 13 48.50 -21.82 35.14
C ASP A 13 47.14 -21.64 35.82
N SER A 14 46.14 -21.15 35.08
CA SER A 14 44.77 -21.27 35.54
C SER A 14 43.81 -21.46 34.37
N ASP A 15 43.99 -22.59 33.69
CA ASP A 15 42.81 -23.35 33.24
C ASP A 15 42.06 -23.78 34.50
N ASN A 16 41.37 -22.82 35.14
CA ASN A 16 40.35 -23.14 36.12
C ASN A 16 39.24 -23.83 35.32
N GLU A 17 39.34 -25.15 35.15
CA GLU A 17 38.42 -25.98 34.37
C GLU A 17 36.95 -25.68 34.74
N GLU A 18 36.71 -25.30 36.01
CA GLU A 18 35.42 -24.85 36.52
C GLU A 18 34.93 -23.53 35.88
N GLN A 19 35.81 -22.55 35.66
CA GLN A 19 35.49 -21.28 35.00
C GLN A 19 35.27 -21.46 33.50
N VAL A 20 36.10 -22.25 32.83
CA VAL A 20 35.92 -22.58 31.40
C VAL A 20 34.62 -23.37 31.19
N ALA A 21 34.29 -24.30 32.09
CA ALA A 21 33.01 -25.01 32.07
C ALA A 21 31.82 -24.07 32.33
N TYR A 22 31.95 -23.11 33.24
CA TYR A 22 30.91 -22.11 33.50
C TYR A 22 30.65 -21.21 32.29
N GLU A 23 31.70 -20.68 31.67
CA GLU A 23 31.62 -19.84 30.46
C GLU A 23 31.00 -20.61 29.29
N ARG A 24 31.35 -21.89 29.12
CA ARG A 24 30.72 -22.76 28.12
C ARG A 24 29.23 -22.98 28.37
N ASN A 25 28.84 -23.26 29.61
CA ASN A 25 27.42 -23.44 29.95
C ASN A 25 26.62 -22.14 29.78
N LEU A 26 27.24 -20.99 30.05
CA LEU A 26 26.62 -19.69 29.82
C LEU A 26 26.45 -19.44 28.31
N ALA A 27 27.48 -19.70 27.52
CA ALA A 27 27.44 -19.56 26.07
C ALA A 27 26.39 -20.49 25.42
N GLU A 28 26.26 -21.73 25.89
CA GLU A 28 25.24 -22.67 25.40
C GLU A 28 23.82 -22.16 25.70
N LYS A 29 23.57 -21.62 26.90
CA LYS A 29 22.27 -21.01 27.25
C LYS A 29 21.97 -19.74 26.47
N GLU A 30 22.97 -18.88 26.28
CA GLU A 30 22.82 -17.67 25.47
C GLU A 30 22.55 -18.02 24.00
N TRP A 31 23.20 -19.07 23.49
CA TRP A 31 22.97 -19.58 22.16
C TRP A 31 21.56 -20.14 21.99
N GLU A 32 21.08 -20.95 22.93
CA GLU A 32 19.71 -21.45 22.93
C GLU A 32 18.70 -20.29 22.95
N ARG A 33 18.90 -19.30 23.83
CA ARG A 33 18.02 -18.13 23.89
C ARG A 33 18.02 -17.35 22.58
N LEU A 34 19.20 -17.10 22.01
CA LEU A 34 19.35 -16.39 20.75
C LEU A 34 18.66 -17.14 19.61
N GLN A 35 18.77 -18.47 19.58
CA GLN A 35 18.11 -19.29 18.58
C GLN A 35 16.58 -19.28 18.72
N GLU A 36 16.05 -19.31 19.94
CA GLU A 36 14.62 -19.15 20.20
C GLU A 36 14.13 -17.75 19.79
N ASP A 37 14.87 -16.70 20.13
CA ASP A 37 14.53 -15.32 19.79
C ASP A 37 14.51 -15.10 18.28
N HIS A 38 15.51 -15.61 17.55
CA HIS A 38 15.55 -15.54 16.09
C HIS A 38 14.47 -16.41 15.45
N GLY A 39 14.18 -17.60 15.98
CA GLY A 39 13.08 -18.45 15.49
C GLY A 39 11.72 -17.77 15.63
N ASN A 40 11.46 -17.20 16.81
CA ASN A 40 10.22 -16.46 17.10
C ASN A 40 10.09 -15.19 16.26
N THR A 41 11.18 -14.45 16.08
CA THR A 41 11.20 -13.23 15.28
C THR A 41 11.01 -13.56 13.81
N GLY A 42 11.75 -14.52 13.25
CA GLY A 42 11.63 -14.97 11.87
C GLY A 42 10.24 -15.52 11.54
N TYR A 43 9.59 -16.23 12.47
CA TYR A 43 8.21 -16.69 12.29
C TYR A 43 7.22 -15.51 12.21
N LYS A 44 7.34 -14.53 13.10
CA LYS A 44 6.51 -13.32 13.08
C LYS A 44 6.72 -12.53 11.79
N GLU A 45 7.98 -12.32 11.41
CA GLU A 45 8.36 -11.63 10.18
C GLU A 45 7.82 -12.34 8.94
N GLY A 46 7.96 -13.66 8.84
CA GLY A 46 7.43 -14.43 7.72
C GLY A 46 5.90 -14.32 7.58
N ILE A 47 5.16 -14.27 8.70
CA ILE A 47 3.71 -14.01 8.67
C ILE A 47 3.41 -12.59 8.17
N VAL A 48 4.17 -11.60 8.63
CA VAL A 48 3.98 -10.20 8.23
C VAL A 48 4.30 -10.02 6.75
N GLU A 49 5.44 -10.51 6.29
CA GLU A 49 5.88 -10.45 4.89
C GLU A 49 4.86 -11.14 3.97
N GLY A 50 4.39 -12.34 4.33
CA GLY A 50 3.38 -13.05 3.55
C GLY A 50 2.07 -12.25 3.40
N LYS A 51 1.64 -11.55 4.46
CA LYS A 51 0.46 -10.67 4.41
C LYS A 51 0.71 -9.44 3.55
N GLU A 52 1.88 -8.82 3.71
CA GLU A 52 2.26 -7.61 2.99
C GLU A 52 2.36 -7.85 1.49
N VAL A 53 2.97 -8.95 1.07
CA VAL A 53 3.07 -9.34 -0.35
C VAL A 53 1.69 -9.49 -0.98
N ASN A 54 0.73 -10.09 -0.27
CA ASN A 54 -0.62 -10.24 -0.80
C ASN A 54 -1.39 -8.90 -0.83
N MET A 55 -1.23 -8.08 0.20
CA MET A 55 -1.82 -6.74 0.28
C MET A 55 -1.29 -5.82 -0.84
N GLN A 56 0.02 -5.84 -1.08
CA GLN A 56 0.67 -5.00 -2.08
C GLN A 56 0.19 -5.34 -3.49
N LYS A 57 0.01 -6.63 -3.81
CA LYS A 57 -0.56 -7.05 -5.11
C LYS A 57 -1.97 -6.47 -5.33
N GLY A 58 -2.79 -6.46 -4.29
CA GLY A 58 -4.13 -5.85 -4.34
C GLY A 58 -4.05 -4.33 -4.52
N PHE A 59 -3.13 -3.67 -3.81
CA PHE A 59 -2.89 -2.24 -3.91
C PHE A 59 -2.42 -1.84 -5.30
N ASP A 60 -1.42 -2.52 -5.88
CA ASP A 60 -0.84 -2.18 -7.17
C ASP A 60 -1.89 -2.24 -8.29
N LYS A 61 -2.77 -3.26 -8.24
CA LYS A 61 -3.91 -3.37 -9.17
C LYS A 61 -4.89 -2.21 -9.00
N GLY A 62 -5.31 -1.94 -7.76
CA GLY A 62 -6.23 -0.84 -7.46
C GLY A 62 -5.63 0.54 -7.81
N TYR A 63 -4.32 0.71 -7.62
CA TYR A 63 -3.61 1.95 -7.93
C TYR A 63 -3.56 2.21 -9.44
N ALA A 64 -3.23 1.19 -10.24
CA ALA A 64 -3.18 1.32 -11.70
C ALA A 64 -4.54 1.75 -12.27
N GLU A 65 -5.62 1.11 -11.82
CA GLU A 65 -6.98 1.41 -12.27
C GLU A 65 -7.46 2.76 -11.72
N GLY A 66 -7.25 3.02 -10.42
CA GLY A 66 -7.67 4.24 -9.75
C GLY A 66 -6.95 5.49 -10.27
N LEU A 67 -5.69 5.37 -10.68
CA LEU A 67 -4.93 6.48 -11.26
C LEU A 67 -5.55 6.95 -12.58
N VAL A 68 -5.94 6.02 -13.45
CA VAL A 68 -6.57 6.34 -14.74
C VAL A 68 -7.88 7.10 -14.52
N ILE A 69 -8.71 6.60 -13.61
CA ILE A 69 -10.01 7.20 -13.29
C ILE A 69 -9.85 8.55 -12.58
N GLY A 70 -9.00 8.63 -11.56
CA GLY A 70 -8.75 9.86 -10.82
C GLY A 70 -8.20 10.97 -11.72
N LYS A 71 -7.34 10.63 -12.68
CA LYS A 71 -6.86 11.58 -13.68
C LYS A 71 -7.98 12.09 -14.60
N ALA A 72 -8.88 11.21 -15.03
CA ALA A 72 -10.03 11.59 -15.87
C ALA A 72 -10.99 12.52 -15.11
N VAL A 73 -11.37 12.17 -13.87
CA VAL A 73 -12.23 13.00 -13.01
C VAL A 73 -11.57 14.35 -12.69
N GLY A 74 -10.28 14.36 -12.35
CA GLY A 74 -9.54 15.61 -12.12
C GLY A 74 -9.50 16.51 -13.36
N LYS A 75 -9.36 15.92 -14.55
CA LYS A 75 -9.44 16.67 -15.82
C LYS A 75 -10.83 17.26 -16.04
N LEU A 76 -11.90 16.51 -15.76
CA LEU A 76 -13.28 17.01 -15.84
C LEU A 76 -13.49 18.20 -14.90
N ARG A 77 -13.06 18.07 -13.63
CA ARG A 77 -13.12 19.17 -12.65
C ARG A 77 -12.38 20.41 -13.14
N GLY A 78 -11.20 20.24 -13.72
CA GLY A 78 -10.41 21.34 -14.30
C GLY A 78 -11.07 22.02 -15.50
N MET A 79 -11.71 21.27 -16.40
CA MET A 79 -12.45 21.86 -17.53
C MET A 79 -13.61 22.73 -17.07
N MET A 80 -14.32 22.27 -16.04
CA MET A 80 -15.50 22.96 -15.52
C MET A 80 -15.12 24.26 -14.80
N LEU A 81 -13.98 24.30 -14.10
CA LEU A 81 -13.50 25.50 -13.40
C LEU A 81 -13.07 26.62 -14.37
N LYS A 82 -12.63 26.25 -15.57
CA LYS A 82 -12.17 27.23 -16.58
C LYS A 82 -13.32 28.09 -17.12
N ASN A 83 -14.56 27.58 -17.13
CA ASN A 83 -15.69 28.28 -17.72
C ASN A 83 -16.45 29.07 -16.65
N GLU A 84 -15.96 30.27 -16.36
CA GLU A 84 -16.46 31.17 -15.30
C GLU A 84 -17.95 31.57 -15.49
N GLU A 85 -18.40 31.66 -16.75
CA GLU A 85 -19.78 32.04 -17.10
C GLU A 85 -20.77 30.86 -17.05
N ALA A 86 -20.26 29.64 -17.25
CA ALA A 86 -21.02 28.40 -17.14
C ALA A 86 -21.14 27.90 -15.69
N ALA A 87 -20.32 28.45 -14.77
CA ALA A 87 -20.11 27.95 -13.42
C ALA A 87 -21.39 27.84 -12.59
N LYS A 88 -22.40 28.70 -12.82
CA LYS A 88 -23.66 28.67 -12.08
C LYS A 88 -24.60 27.54 -12.49
N GLU A 89 -24.64 27.18 -13.79
CA GLU A 89 -25.43 26.03 -14.27
C GLU A 89 -24.66 24.72 -14.08
N LEU A 90 -23.32 24.77 -14.08
CA LEU A 90 -22.46 23.63 -13.79
C LEU A 90 -22.33 23.32 -12.30
N ASP A 91 -22.74 24.20 -11.40
CA ASP A 91 -22.59 24.03 -9.94
C ASP A 91 -23.25 22.73 -9.45
N VAL A 92 -24.41 22.37 -10.04
CA VAL A 92 -25.10 21.11 -9.75
C VAL A 92 -24.29 19.89 -10.19
N LEU A 93 -23.61 19.97 -11.34
CA LEU A 93 -22.75 18.90 -11.84
C LEU A 93 -21.41 18.83 -11.08
N PHE A 94 -20.89 19.97 -10.64
CA PHE A 94 -19.75 20.04 -9.73
C PHE A 94 -20.06 19.36 -8.41
N ASP A 95 -21.23 19.67 -7.83
CA ASP A 95 -21.75 19.00 -6.66
C ASP A 95 -21.89 17.49 -6.87
N GLU A 96 -22.36 17.06 -8.06
CA GLU A 96 -22.46 15.64 -8.42
C GLU A 96 -21.06 15.00 -8.48
N ILE A 97 -20.08 15.66 -9.11
CA ILE A 97 -18.69 15.17 -9.25
C ILE A 97 -17.96 15.14 -7.91
N ASP A 98 -18.12 16.17 -7.07
CA ASP A 98 -17.49 16.22 -5.74
C ASP A 98 -18.16 15.21 -4.77
N LYS A 99 -19.40 14.78 -5.04
CA LYS A 99 -20.08 13.67 -4.33
C LYS A 99 -19.70 12.28 -4.86
N ILE A 100 -18.89 12.17 -5.92
CA ILE A 100 -18.39 10.86 -6.40
C ILE A 100 -17.39 10.33 -5.39
N GLU A 101 -17.90 9.57 -4.42
CA GLU A 101 -17.10 8.76 -3.52
C GLU A 101 -16.57 7.49 -4.22
N VAL A 102 -15.56 6.86 -3.62
CA VAL A 102 -14.96 5.59 -4.11
C VAL A 102 -16.03 4.50 -4.32
N ASN A 103 -17.06 4.47 -3.47
CA ASN A 103 -18.19 3.53 -3.58
C ASN A 103 -19.05 3.72 -4.83
N HIS A 104 -19.03 4.92 -5.40
CA HIS A 104 -19.80 5.27 -6.60
C HIS A 104 -19.06 4.88 -7.88
N VAL A 105 -17.72 4.80 -7.82
CA VAL A 105 -16.85 4.36 -8.93
C VAL A 105 -16.63 2.84 -8.87
N TYR A 106 -16.36 2.31 -7.69
CA TYR A 106 -16.12 0.89 -7.44
C TYR A 106 -17.26 0.33 -6.60
N SER A 107 -18.24 -0.29 -7.27
CA SER A 107 -19.29 -1.02 -6.58
C SER A 107 -18.73 -2.28 -5.92
N VAL A 108 -19.42 -2.81 -4.92
CA VAL A 108 -19.03 -4.07 -4.24
C VAL A 108 -18.88 -5.22 -5.24
N ASP A 109 -19.65 -5.19 -6.34
CA ASP A 109 -19.59 -6.17 -7.41
C ASP A 109 -18.30 -6.11 -8.25
N TYR A 110 -17.53 -5.00 -8.21
CA TYR A 110 -16.21 -4.93 -8.83
C TYR A 110 -15.21 -5.90 -8.17
N PHE A 111 -15.29 -6.06 -6.85
CA PHE A 111 -14.39 -6.93 -6.08
C PHE A 111 -14.79 -8.40 -6.12
N ARG A 112 -15.91 -8.72 -6.78
CA ARG A 112 -16.40 -10.09 -6.91
C ARG A 112 -15.82 -10.75 -8.16
N ASP A 113 -15.68 -12.07 -8.10
CA ASP A 113 -15.29 -12.87 -9.26
C ASP A 113 -16.30 -12.69 -10.39
N ASP A 114 -15.81 -12.71 -11.64
CA ASP A 114 -16.59 -12.43 -12.85
C ASP A 114 -17.88 -13.25 -12.96
N ALA A 115 -17.89 -14.47 -12.40
CA ALA A 115 -19.05 -15.36 -12.38
C ALA A 115 -20.19 -14.95 -11.44
N THR A 116 -19.95 -14.01 -10.51
CA THR A 116 -20.90 -13.60 -9.47
C THR A 116 -21.34 -12.13 -9.59
N LYS A 117 -20.93 -11.47 -10.67
CA LYS A 117 -21.33 -10.08 -10.97
C LYS A 117 -22.82 -10.04 -11.32
N LYS A 118 -23.53 -9.05 -10.77
CA LYS A 118 -24.92 -8.78 -11.14
C LYS A 118 -25.00 -8.37 -12.60
N GLU A 119 -26.12 -8.68 -13.26
CA GLU A 119 -26.36 -8.33 -14.67
C GLU A 119 -26.33 -6.81 -14.90
N ASP A 120 -26.70 -6.02 -13.90
CA ASP A 120 -26.71 -4.54 -13.95
C ASP A 120 -25.35 -3.90 -13.63
N TYR A 121 -24.26 -4.68 -13.58
CA TYR A 121 -22.95 -4.16 -13.23
C TYR A 121 -22.36 -3.26 -14.34
N VAL A 122 -22.05 -2.02 -14.00
CA VAL A 122 -21.33 -1.08 -14.87
C VAL A 122 -19.86 -1.03 -14.44
N ALA A 123 -18.97 -1.26 -15.40
CA ALA A 123 -17.54 -1.16 -15.15
C ALA A 123 -17.13 0.30 -14.84
N PRO A 124 -16.10 0.52 -14.00
CA PRO A 124 -15.66 1.87 -13.65
C PRO A 124 -15.25 2.70 -14.88
N GLU A 125 -14.61 2.07 -15.88
CA GLU A 125 -14.19 2.76 -17.11
C GLU A 125 -15.37 3.27 -17.94
N THR A 126 -16.44 2.48 -18.06
CA THR A 126 -17.62 2.88 -18.83
C THR A 126 -18.41 3.96 -18.08
N TYR A 127 -18.46 3.87 -16.75
CA TYR A 127 -19.03 4.92 -15.91
C TYR A 127 -18.34 6.28 -16.12
N VAL A 128 -16.99 6.30 -16.11
CA VAL A 128 -16.22 7.52 -16.36
C VAL A 128 -16.44 8.05 -17.78
N LYS A 129 -16.49 7.18 -18.80
CA LYS A 129 -16.79 7.61 -20.18
C LYS A 129 -18.17 8.26 -20.28
N ASN A 130 -19.19 7.66 -19.66
CA ASN A 130 -20.53 8.23 -19.62
C ASN A 130 -20.54 9.60 -18.92
N LEU A 131 -19.76 9.77 -17.85
CA LEU A 131 -19.60 11.07 -17.20
C LEU A 131 -18.91 12.09 -18.12
N GLU A 132 -17.84 11.70 -18.82
CA GLU A 132 -17.19 12.60 -19.78
C GLU A 132 -18.16 13.06 -20.88
N GLU A 133 -18.98 12.16 -21.41
CA GLU A 133 -20.00 12.48 -22.41
C GLU A 133 -21.08 13.41 -21.86
N ARG A 134 -21.54 13.17 -20.62
CA ARG A 134 -22.47 14.07 -19.93
C ARG A 134 -21.88 15.48 -19.76
N VAL A 135 -20.63 15.61 -19.33
CA VAL A 135 -19.98 16.91 -19.18
C VAL A 135 -19.80 17.62 -20.53
N LYS A 136 -19.42 16.89 -21.59
CA LYS A 136 -19.28 17.48 -22.92
C LYS A 136 -20.61 17.98 -23.48
N THR A 137 -21.67 17.20 -23.33
CA THR A 137 -23.01 17.56 -23.83
C THR A 137 -23.57 18.78 -23.10
N THR A 138 -23.40 18.88 -21.79
CA THR A 138 -23.84 20.06 -21.03
C THR A 138 -23.04 21.31 -21.38
N LEU A 139 -21.72 21.18 -21.56
CA LEU A 139 -20.88 22.27 -22.07
C LEU A 139 -21.32 22.74 -23.45
N GLN A 140 -21.68 21.81 -24.34
CA GLN A 140 -22.18 22.15 -25.66
C GLN A 140 -23.52 22.89 -25.58
N GLN A 141 -24.47 22.40 -24.79
CA GLN A 141 -25.76 23.06 -24.55
C GLN A 141 -25.59 24.48 -23.98
N VAL A 142 -24.68 24.66 -23.02
CA VAL A 142 -24.32 25.98 -22.49
C VAL A 142 -23.77 26.86 -23.61
N SER A 143 -22.79 26.38 -24.38
CA SER A 143 -22.22 27.17 -25.47
C SER A 143 -23.24 27.58 -26.54
N GLU A 144 -24.23 26.74 -26.84
CA GLU A 144 -25.31 27.04 -27.79
C GLU A 144 -26.27 28.10 -27.21
N LYS A 145 -26.51 28.06 -25.90
CA LYS A 145 -27.37 29.02 -25.19
C LYS A 145 -26.77 30.42 -25.10
N TYR A 146 -25.44 30.53 -25.00
CA TYR A 146 -24.71 31.80 -24.88
C TYR A 146 -24.14 32.34 -26.21
N ASN A 147 -24.25 31.60 -27.31
CA ASN A 147 -23.92 32.07 -28.67
C ASN A 147 -25.14 32.66 -29.42
N CYS A 148 -26.23 32.99 -28.71
CA CYS A 148 -27.36 33.77 -29.23
C CYS A 148 -27.27 35.23 -28.80
#